data_AF-A0A966NBK2-F1
#
_entry.id   AF-A0A966NBK2-F1
#
_cell.length_a   1.000
_cell.length_b   1.000
_cell.length_c   1.000
_cell.angle_alpha   90.00
_cell.angle_beta   90.00
_cell.angle_gamma   90.00
#
_symmetry.space_group_name_H-M   'P 1'
#
loop_
_entity.id
_entity.type
_entity.pdbx_description
1 polymer ?
#
loop_
_entity_poly.entity_id
_entity_poly.type
_entity_poly.pdbx_seq_one_letter_code
_entity_poly.pdbx_strand_id
1 'polypeptide(L)'
;ISLAGRIKATFGKYLKDEQEQNDGLKELGEIVQSPKANVIKLPNISASVPQLVSAIKELQSQGFAVPDYPYEPSTEHEIGVRKLYDTIKGSAVNPVLREGNSDRRAAKAVKKYAMANPHFMGKWRSSSATHVSSMDGNDFFDNEKSATIKESQAGFARIEFTDLEGNIKDLKTDIKLESGTVVDATFMSVADLRAFLLHEIKDAKKQNVLFSVHLKATMMKVSDPIIFGHVVSVFFKDVFKRHRKVLDELGVSPNSGLGEILERVSHESKITQDFNAIIEKEADLYMVDSERGITNLHVPSDVIIDASMPALIRAGGIAWAPDGSTKDTKCVIPDNSYAPVYEETIKFFKEKGALEPSTSGTVANVGLMAQKAQEYGSHPTTFEIPRDGTVRYILENGTILHEHVVKSGDIWRSCSVNKAPIMDWINLAIERQVATDAQAIFWLDQNRAHDAQLIPIVEQVLNRKGIRDRFLIMSPRKATRVTLETITKG
;
A
#
# COMPACT_ATOMS: atom_id res chain seq x y z
N ILE A 1 -20.21 -6.85 11.09
CA ILE A 1 -19.22 -7.02 9.98
C ILE A 1 -17.87 -7.63 10.42
N SER A 2 -17.85 -8.59 11.36
CA SER A 2 -16.63 -9.32 11.76
C SER A 2 -16.11 -10.21 10.61
N LEU A 3 -14.88 -10.71 10.70
CA LEU A 3 -14.34 -11.66 9.71
C LEU A 3 -15.19 -12.93 9.62
N ALA A 4 -15.42 -13.60 10.75
CA ALA A 4 -16.28 -14.79 10.83
C ALA A 4 -17.70 -14.50 10.30
N GLY A 5 -18.25 -13.33 10.60
CA GLY A 5 -19.55 -12.92 10.08
C GLY A 5 -19.58 -12.81 8.55
N ARG A 6 -18.56 -12.20 7.95
CA ARG A 6 -18.46 -12.07 6.49
C ARG A 6 -18.26 -13.42 5.81
N ILE A 7 -17.47 -14.33 6.39
CA ILE A 7 -17.30 -15.70 5.90
C ILE A 7 -18.65 -16.42 5.86
N LYS A 8 -19.36 -16.48 7.00
CA LYS A 8 -20.67 -17.14 7.07
C LYS A 8 -21.69 -16.55 6.10
N ALA A 9 -21.75 -15.22 5.94
CA ALA A 9 -22.67 -14.58 5.00
C ALA A 9 -22.37 -14.93 3.53
N THR A 10 -21.08 -15.05 3.17
CA THR A 10 -20.68 -15.39 1.80
C THR A 10 -20.90 -16.87 1.47
N PHE A 11 -20.75 -17.75 2.46
CA PHE A 11 -20.86 -19.20 2.31
C PHE A 11 -22.18 -19.76 2.86
N GLY A 12 -23.25 -18.95 2.94
CA GLY A 12 -24.55 -19.36 3.50
C GLY A 12 -25.06 -20.70 2.97
N LYS A 13 -24.91 -20.95 1.66
CA LYS A 13 -25.29 -22.21 1.00
C LYS A 13 -24.60 -23.49 1.52
N TYR A 14 -23.52 -23.36 2.30
CA TYR A 14 -22.82 -24.47 2.95
C TYR A 14 -23.27 -24.68 4.40
N LEU A 15 -24.12 -23.80 4.91
CA LEU A 15 -24.59 -23.80 6.29
C LEU A 15 -25.99 -24.39 6.37
N LYS A 16 -26.38 -24.81 7.57
CA LYS A 16 -27.78 -25.13 7.87
C LYS A 16 -28.61 -23.84 7.89
N ASP A 17 -29.91 -23.93 7.62
CA ASP A 17 -30.82 -22.78 7.64
C ASP A 17 -30.73 -21.95 8.93
N GLU A 18 -30.57 -22.62 10.09
CA GLU A 18 -30.41 -22.00 11.42
C GLU A 18 -29.04 -21.32 11.65
N GLN A 19 -28.06 -21.62 10.81
CA GLN A 19 -26.70 -21.08 10.84
C GLN A 19 -26.48 -19.93 9.85
N GLU A 20 -27.39 -19.75 8.89
CA GLU A 20 -27.36 -18.65 7.94
C GLU A 20 -27.57 -17.30 8.63
N GLN A 21 -27.06 -16.24 8.00
CA GLN A 21 -27.25 -14.87 8.47
C GLN A 21 -27.21 -13.91 7.28
N ASN A 22 -27.80 -12.73 7.47
CA ASN A 22 -27.74 -11.67 6.48
C ASN A 22 -26.31 -11.20 6.21
N ASP A 23 -26.08 -10.73 4.99
CA ASP A 23 -24.88 -10.01 4.62
C ASP A 23 -24.96 -8.55 5.11
N GLY A 24 -24.62 -8.36 6.38
CA GLY A 24 -24.62 -7.03 6.98
C GLY A 24 -23.59 -6.05 6.37
N LEU A 25 -22.59 -6.51 5.60
CA LEU A 25 -21.70 -5.59 4.88
C LEU A 25 -22.38 -5.07 3.62
N LYS A 26 -23.10 -5.93 2.90
CA LYS A 26 -23.92 -5.53 1.75
C LYS A 26 -25.02 -4.56 2.18
N GLU A 27 -25.76 -4.86 3.24
CA GLU A 27 -26.80 -3.97 3.79
C GLU A 27 -26.22 -2.60 4.17
N LEU A 28 -25.06 -2.56 4.83
CA LEU A 28 -24.40 -1.29 5.15
C LEU A 28 -23.96 -0.52 3.89
N GLY A 29 -23.57 -1.22 2.82
CA GLY A 29 -23.27 -0.62 1.53
C GLY A 29 -24.47 0.10 0.91
N GLU A 30 -25.67 -0.42 1.10
CA GLU A 30 -26.92 0.24 0.69
C GLU A 30 -27.25 1.43 1.60
N ILE A 31 -27.05 1.27 2.91
CA ILE A 31 -27.31 2.35 3.90
C ILE A 31 -26.46 3.58 3.60
N VAL A 32 -25.17 3.42 3.30
CA VAL A 32 -24.25 4.56 3.08
C VAL A 32 -24.55 5.36 1.80
N GLN A 33 -25.41 4.84 0.91
CA GLN A 33 -25.92 5.58 -0.25
C GLN A 33 -27.11 6.50 0.12
N SER A 34 -27.66 6.37 1.34
CA SER A 34 -28.80 7.17 1.79
C SER A 34 -28.33 8.51 2.40
N PRO A 35 -29.00 9.64 2.10
CA PRO A 35 -28.78 10.90 2.81
C PRO A 35 -29.03 10.84 4.32
N LYS A 36 -29.74 9.81 4.82
CA LYS A 36 -30.02 9.61 6.24
C LYS A 36 -28.99 8.71 6.95
N ALA A 37 -27.94 8.27 6.25
CA ALA A 37 -26.94 7.38 6.81
C ALA A 37 -26.25 7.99 8.03
N ASN A 38 -26.23 7.25 9.14
CA ASN A 38 -25.43 7.57 10.31
C ASN A 38 -24.77 6.28 10.80
N VAL A 39 -23.47 6.14 10.54
CA VAL A 39 -22.71 4.92 10.77
C VAL A 39 -21.53 5.21 11.68
N ILE A 40 -21.47 4.55 12.83
CA ILE A 40 -20.30 4.53 13.70
C ILE A 40 -19.50 3.26 13.38
N LYS A 41 -18.35 3.45 12.71
CA LYS A 41 -17.50 2.35 12.27
C LYS A 41 -16.31 2.15 13.21
N LEU A 42 -16.32 1.08 13.98
CA LEU A 42 -15.18 0.64 14.80
C LEU A 42 -14.09 -0.05 13.94
N PRO A 43 -12.84 -0.15 14.40
CA PRO A 43 -11.80 -0.96 13.73
C PRO A 43 -12.25 -2.40 13.46
N ASN A 44 -11.78 -2.99 12.35
CA ASN A 44 -12.06 -4.38 11.98
C ASN A 44 -10.83 -5.04 11.35
N ILE A 45 -10.82 -6.36 11.30
CA ILE A 45 -9.77 -7.16 10.65
C ILE A 45 -9.85 -7.00 9.12
N SER A 46 -8.73 -6.58 8.52
CA SER A 46 -8.44 -6.74 7.09
C SER A 46 -7.59 -8.00 6.92
N ALA A 47 -8.24 -9.14 6.67
CA ALA A 47 -7.63 -10.44 6.94
C ALA A 47 -6.45 -10.76 6.01
N SER A 48 -5.30 -11.11 6.58
CA SER A 48 -4.27 -11.86 5.85
C SER A 48 -4.75 -13.29 5.54
N VAL A 49 -4.05 -14.00 4.66
CA VAL A 49 -4.36 -15.41 4.38
C VAL A 49 -4.28 -16.27 5.66
N PRO A 50 -3.23 -16.18 6.50
CA PRO A 50 -3.20 -16.91 7.77
C PRO A 50 -4.37 -16.60 8.71
N GLN A 51 -4.75 -15.32 8.84
CA GLN A 51 -5.90 -14.93 9.67
C GLN A 51 -7.22 -15.50 9.12
N LEU A 52 -7.38 -15.50 7.79
CA LEU A 52 -8.55 -16.09 7.14
C LEU A 52 -8.62 -17.59 7.41
N VAL A 53 -7.52 -18.32 7.20
CA VAL A 53 -7.46 -19.78 7.43
C VAL A 53 -7.70 -20.13 8.89
N SER A 54 -7.16 -19.35 9.83
CA SER A 54 -7.45 -19.52 11.25
C SER A 54 -8.94 -19.35 11.56
N ALA A 55 -9.59 -18.33 11.00
CA ALA A 55 -11.02 -18.10 11.20
C ALA A 55 -11.89 -19.19 10.55
N ILE A 56 -11.47 -19.75 9.40
CA ILE A 56 -12.11 -20.90 8.76
C ILE A 56 -12.05 -22.13 9.69
N LYS A 57 -10.87 -22.46 10.20
CA LYS A 57 -10.67 -23.59 11.13
C LYS A 57 -11.50 -23.42 12.41
N GLU A 58 -11.54 -22.21 12.96
CA GLU A 58 -12.36 -21.89 14.13
C GLU A 58 -13.86 -22.12 13.85
N LEU A 59 -14.37 -21.61 12.72
CA LEU A 59 -15.76 -21.83 12.30
C LEU A 59 -16.07 -23.32 12.09
N GLN A 60 -15.19 -24.06 11.43
CA GLN A 60 -15.34 -25.50 11.23
C GLN A 60 -15.40 -26.26 12.56
N SER A 61 -14.56 -25.89 13.53
CA SER A 61 -14.59 -26.48 14.88
C SER A 61 -15.90 -26.24 15.63
N GLN A 62 -16.63 -25.19 15.25
CA GLN A 62 -17.95 -24.84 15.80
C GLN A 62 -19.12 -25.45 15.00
N GLY A 63 -18.84 -26.30 14.00
CA GLY A 63 -19.85 -26.99 13.21
C GLY A 63 -20.40 -26.21 12.01
N PHE A 64 -19.73 -25.15 11.57
CA PHE A 64 -20.04 -24.47 10.31
C PHE A 64 -19.26 -25.14 9.17
N ALA A 65 -19.96 -25.77 8.21
CA ALA A 65 -19.34 -26.54 7.13
C ALA A 65 -18.79 -25.67 5.98
N VAL A 66 -18.16 -24.53 6.30
CA VAL A 66 -17.51 -23.66 5.32
C VAL A 66 -16.29 -24.37 4.70
N PRO A 67 -16.07 -24.26 3.37
CA PRO A 67 -14.98 -24.96 2.69
C PRO A 67 -13.61 -24.42 3.10
N ASP A 68 -12.57 -25.24 2.98
CA ASP A 68 -11.19 -24.81 3.20
C ASP A 68 -10.76 -23.72 2.21
N TYR A 69 -9.70 -22.99 2.54
CA TYR A 69 -9.07 -22.05 1.61
C TYR A 69 -8.12 -22.81 0.66
N PRO A 70 -8.41 -22.89 -0.65
CA PRO A 70 -7.54 -23.60 -1.58
C PRO A 70 -6.35 -22.72 -1.95
N TYR A 71 -5.15 -23.10 -1.52
CA TYR A 71 -3.92 -22.35 -1.78
C TYR A 71 -3.57 -22.32 -3.27
N GLU A 72 -3.68 -23.48 -3.93
CA GLU A 72 -3.42 -23.69 -5.35
C GLU A 72 -4.65 -24.38 -5.97
N PRO A 73 -5.69 -23.60 -6.33
CA PRO A 73 -6.94 -24.18 -6.83
C PRO A 73 -6.71 -24.86 -8.18
N SER A 74 -7.10 -26.13 -8.28
CA SER A 74 -6.91 -26.98 -9.46
C SER A 74 -8.22 -27.39 -10.13
N THR A 75 -9.35 -27.25 -9.41
CA THR A 75 -10.70 -27.57 -9.91
C THR A 75 -11.56 -26.32 -10.01
N GLU A 76 -12.61 -26.35 -10.86
CA GLU A 76 -13.58 -25.23 -10.96
C GLU A 76 -14.22 -24.90 -9.61
N HIS A 77 -14.45 -25.91 -8.77
CA HIS A 77 -14.96 -25.72 -7.43
C HIS A 77 -13.99 -24.93 -6.55
N GLU A 78 -12.72 -25.34 -6.51
CA GLU A 78 -11.68 -24.66 -5.74
C GLU A 78 -11.45 -23.23 -6.25
N ILE A 79 -11.45 -23.03 -7.57
CA ILE A 79 -11.34 -21.70 -8.18
C ILE A 79 -12.52 -20.82 -7.72
N GLY A 80 -13.74 -21.35 -7.71
CA GLY A 80 -14.93 -20.66 -7.23
C GLY A 80 -14.85 -20.30 -5.74
N VAL A 81 -14.43 -21.24 -4.89
CA VAL A 81 -14.24 -21.03 -3.45
C VAL A 81 -13.15 -19.98 -3.19
N ARG A 82 -12.00 -20.09 -3.87
CA ARG A 82 -10.90 -19.12 -3.79
C ARG A 82 -11.38 -17.72 -4.10
N LYS A 83 -12.11 -17.57 -5.20
CA LYS A 83 -12.64 -16.28 -5.65
C LYS A 83 -13.54 -15.63 -4.60
N LEU A 84 -14.40 -16.42 -3.94
CA LEU A 84 -15.26 -15.92 -2.86
C LEU A 84 -14.44 -15.45 -1.65
N TYR A 85 -13.50 -16.27 -1.17
CA TYR A 85 -12.60 -15.88 -0.08
C TYR A 85 -11.74 -14.65 -0.39
N ASP A 86 -11.35 -14.49 -1.65
CA ASP A 86 -10.56 -13.35 -2.10
C ASP A 86 -11.36 -12.02 -2.11
N THR A 87 -12.70 -12.09 -2.04
CA THR A 87 -13.57 -10.93 -1.76
C THR A 87 -13.64 -10.57 -0.26
N ILE A 88 -13.35 -11.53 0.62
CA ILE A 88 -13.39 -11.37 2.09
C ILE A 88 -12.03 -10.92 2.64
N LYS A 89 -10.92 -11.44 2.10
CA LYS A 89 -9.56 -11.14 2.58
C LYS A 89 -9.11 -9.73 2.24
N GLY A 90 -8.16 -9.21 3.01
CA GLY A 90 -7.66 -7.85 2.91
C GLY A 90 -8.71 -6.82 3.35
N SER A 91 -8.57 -5.58 2.87
CA SER A 91 -9.46 -4.46 3.23
C SER A 91 -10.81 -4.53 2.49
N ALA A 92 -11.65 -5.52 2.79
CA ALA A 92 -12.96 -5.72 2.15
C ALA A 92 -14.06 -4.73 2.61
N VAL A 93 -13.97 -4.23 3.85
CA VAL A 93 -15.02 -3.40 4.45
C VAL A 93 -14.93 -1.93 4.01
N ASN A 94 -13.74 -1.33 4.11
CA ASN A 94 -13.57 0.10 3.84
C ASN A 94 -14.04 0.52 2.43
N PRO A 95 -13.78 -0.25 1.36
CA PRO A 95 -14.21 0.11 0.00
C PRO A 95 -15.72 0.08 -0.21
N VAL A 96 -16.51 -0.50 0.72
CA VAL A 96 -17.97 -0.51 0.68
C VAL A 96 -18.55 0.67 1.45
N LEU A 97 -17.89 1.09 2.54
CA LEU A 97 -18.42 2.12 3.44
C LEU A 97 -17.93 3.54 3.13
N ARG A 98 -16.82 3.68 2.39
CA ARG A 98 -16.18 4.97 2.08
C ARG A 98 -16.74 5.60 0.80
N GLU A 99 -18.02 5.96 0.86
CA GLU A 99 -18.75 6.64 -0.22
C GLU A 99 -18.61 8.18 -0.14
N GLY A 100 -17.61 8.66 0.58
CA GLY A 100 -17.26 10.07 0.71
C GLY A 100 -15.77 10.23 1.04
N ASN A 101 -15.27 11.46 0.94
CA ASN A 101 -13.88 11.76 1.24
C ASN A 101 -13.60 11.85 2.76
N SER A 102 -12.33 11.93 3.13
CA SER A 102 -11.87 11.84 4.52
C SER A 102 -11.63 13.22 5.13
N ASP A 103 -12.27 13.57 6.25
CA ASP A 103 -11.80 14.60 7.20
C ASP A 103 -11.20 13.90 8.43
N ARG A 104 -9.87 13.93 8.57
CA ARG A 104 -9.15 13.31 9.70
C ARG A 104 -8.31 14.33 10.43
N ARG A 105 -8.48 14.39 11.75
CA ARG A 105 -7.81 15.37 12.61
C ARG A 105 -7.79 14.91 14.07
N ALA A 106 -6.78 15.34 14.81
CA ALA A 106 -6.78 15.21 16.25
C ALA A 106 -7.87 16.08 16.87
N ALA A 107 -8.64 15.53 17.82
CA ALA A 107 -9.61 16.32 18.57
C ALA A 107 -8.88 17.34 19.48
N LYS A 108 -9.44 18.55 19.62
CA LYS A 108 -8.83 19.62 20.43
C LYS A 108 -8.56 19.19 21.87
N ALA A 109 -9.46 18.42 22.48
CA ALA A 109 -9.28 17.87 23.82
C ALA A 109 -8.08 16.92 23.91
N VAL A 110 -7.94 16.02 22.93
CA VAL A 110 -6.81 15.08 22.84
C VAL A 110 -5.49 15.83 22.61
N LYS A 111 -5.48 16.84 21.73
CA LYS A 111 -4.29 17.67 21.51
C LYS A 111 -3.87 18.42 22.78
N LYS A 112 -4.81 19.07 23.48
CA LYS A 112 -4.53 19.74 24.77
C LYS A 112 -3.99 18.77 25.83
N TYR A 113 -4.55 17.56 25.89
CA TYR A 113 -4.06 16.52 26.79
C TYR A 113 -2.62 16.12 26.46
N ALA A 114 -2.31 15.90 25.18
CA ALA A 114 -0.95 15.57 24.73
C ALA A 114 0.04 16.72 24.98
N MET A 115 -0.42 17.98 24.93
CA MET A 115 0.43 19.12 25.27
C MET A 115 0.76 19.18 26.76
N ALA A 116 -0.24 18.90 27.63
CA ALA A 116 -0.06 18.86 29.07
C ALA A 116 0.66 17.58 29.56
N ASN A 117 0.60 16.51 28.78
CA ASN A 117 1.18 15.20 29.08
C ASN A 117 1.99 14.72 27.86
N PRO A 118 3.14 15.36 27.56
CA PRO A 118 3.92 15.04 26.37
C PRO A 118 4.39 13.59 26.43
N HIS A 119 4.10 12.85 25.36
CA HIS A 119 4.57 11.48 25.21
C HIS A 119 6.04 11.45 24.80
N PHE A 120 6.71 10.32 25.05
CA PHE A 120 8.11 10.17 24.67
C PHE A 120 8.34 10.39 23.16
N MET A 121 9.36 11.19 22.88
CA MET A 121 9.95 11.44 21.56
C MET A 121 11.44 11.15 21.65
N GLY A 122 11.93 10.23 20.82
CA GLY A 122 13.34 9.83 20.80
C GLY A 122 14.24 10.93 20.26
N LYS A 123 15.46 10.99 20.78
CA LYS A 123 16.41 12.04 20.41
C LYS A 123 16.95 11.81 18.99
N TRP A 124 16.77 12.82 18.13
CA TRP A 124 17.42 12.85 16.83
C TRP A 124 18.85 13.37 16.93
N ARG A 125 19.75 12.73 16.19
CA ARG A 125 21.16 13.12 16.05
C ARG A 125 21.39 13.56 14.61
N SER A 126 22.06 14.69 14.40
CA SER A 126 22.45 15.15 13.07
C SER A 126 23.38 14.16 12.35
N SER A 127 24.16 13.38 13.12
CA SER A 127 25.04 12.32 12.63
C SER A 127 24.34 10.98 12.38
N SER A 128 23.01 10.86 12.58
CA SER A 128 22.30 9.60 12.34
C SER A 128 22.46 9.18 10.88
N ALA A 129 22.80 7.91 10.65
CA ALA A 129 22.90 7.31 9.33
C ALA A 129 21.53 6.91 8.76
N THR A 130 20.43 7.04 9.52
CA THR A 130 19.10 6.60 9.09
C THR A 130 18.56 7.39 7.91
N HIS A 131 18.13 6.74 6.84
CA HIS A 131 17.64 7.40 5.63
C HIS A 131 16.64 6.53 4.89
N VAL A 132 15.83 7.13 4.03
CA VAL A 132 15.03 6.39 3.06
C VAL A 132 15.87 6.12 1.81
N SER A 133 15.74 4.92 1.27
CA SER A 133 16.23 4.56 -0.06
C SER A 133 15.06 4.21 -0.97
N SER A 134 15.07 4.76 -2.18
CA SER A 134 14.09 4.52 -3.25
C SER A 134 14.80 4.34 -4.57
N MET A 135 14.11 3.78 -5.57
CA MET A 135 14.68 3.58 -6.91
C MET A 135 15.06 4.94 -7.54
N ASP A 136 16.06 4.96 -8.42
CA ASP A 136 16.48 6.20 -9.11
C ASP A 136 15.75 6.43 -10.45
N GLY A 137 14.81 5.54 -10.80
CA GLY A 137 14.21 5.44 -12.13
C GLY A 137 13.34 4.20 -12.28
N ASN A 138 12.44 4.20 -13.27
CA ASN A 138 11.67 3.03 -13.72
C ASN A 138 10.82 2.35 -12.63
N ASP A 139 10.40 3.10 -11.62
CA ASP A 139 9.38 2.70 -10.66
C ASP A 139 7.97 3.13 -11.11
N PHE A 140 6.96 3.04 -10.24
CA PHE A 140 5.61 3.46 -10.63
C PHE A 140 5.49 4.97 -10.83
N PHE A 141 6.27 5.76 -10.10
CA PHE A 141 6.29 7.22 -10.23
C PHE A 141 6.81 7.64 -11.60
N ASP A 142 7.97 7.13 -12.00
CA ASP A 142 8.66 7.57 -13.23
C ASP A 142 7.98 7.06 -14.51
N ASN A 143 7.35 5.89 -14.45
CA ASN A 143 6.69 5.27 -15.62
C ASN A 143 5.23 5.69 -15.80
N GLU A 144 4.71 6.56 -14.92
CA GLU A 144 3.29 6.91 -14.92
C GLU A 144 2.89 7.71 -16.16
N LYS A 145 1.78 7.29 -16.77
CA LYS A 145 1.03 8.05 -17.78
C LYS A 145 -0.37 8.28 -17.24
N SER A 146 -0.92 9.46 -17.49
CA SER A 146 -2.25 9.83 -17.00
C SER A 146 -3.02 10.69 -18.00
N ALA A 147 -4.33 10.53 -18.00
CA ALA A 147 -5.24 11.32 -18.83
C ALA A 147 -6.60 11.50 -18.15
N THR A 148 -7.20 12.66 -18.37
CA THR A 148 -8.60 12.93 -18.01
C THR A 148 -9.53 12.56 -19.16
N ILE A 149 -10.49 11.68 -18.91
CA ILE A 149 -11.46 11.18 -19.90
C ILE A 149 -12.37 12.31 -20.38
N LYS A 150 -12.43 12.52 -21.71
CA LYS A 150 -13.35 13.47 -22.34
C LYS A 150 -14.74 12.85 -22.49
N GLU A 151 -15.74 13.70 -22.77
CA GLU A 151 -17.11 13.24 -23.02
C GLU A 151 -17.20 12.23 -24.18
N SER A 152 -16.48 12.48 -25.29
CA SER A 152 -16.39 11.57 -26.44
C SER A 152 -15.59 10.28 -26.18
N GLN A 153 -14.99 10.16 -24.99
CA GLN A 153 -14.17 9.02 -24.56
C GLN A 153 -14.83 8.24 -23.42
N ALA A 154 -15.98 8.71 -22.90
CA ALA A 154 -16.74 7.99 -21.88
C ALA A 154 -17.36 6.73 -22.48
N GLY A 155 -17.41 5.66 -21.70
CA GLY A 155 -17.82 4.34 -22.17
C GLY A 155 -17.07 3.22 -21.47
N PHE A 156 -17.05 2.06 -22.10
CA PHE A 156 -16.25 0.93 -21.61
C PHE A 156 -14.79 1.04 -22.08
N ALA A 157 -13.93 0.28 -21.41
CA ALA A 157 -12.53 0.11 -21.78
C ALA A 157 -12.04 -1.27 -21.40
N ARG A 158 -10.91 -1.65 -22.01
CA ARG A 158 -10.21 -2.90 -21.73
C ARG A 158 -8.71 -2.66 -21.61
N ILE A 159 -8.03 -3.54 -20.89
CA ILE A 159 -6.58 -3.62 -20.78
C ILE A 159 -6.15 -4.92 -21.45
N GLU A 160 -5.29 -4.82 -22.45
CA GLU A 160 -4.73 -5.97 -23.16
C GLU A 160 -3.21 -6.05 -22.99
N PHE A 161 -2.69 -7.26 -23.13
CA PHE A 161 -1.28 -7.55 -23.26
C PHE A 161 -1.03 -8.20 -24.63
N THR A 162 -0.05 -7.70 -25.35
CA THR A 162 0.46 -8.29 -26.60
C THR A 162 1.90 -8.74 -26.38
N ASP A 163 2.20 -10.02 -26.60
CA ASP A 163 3.58 -10.50 -26.52
C ASP A 163 4.39 -10.19 -27.79
N LEU A 164 5.70 -10.50 -27.77
CA LEU A 164 6.60 -10.28 -28.91
C LEU A 164 6.26 -11.10 -30.16
N GLU A 165 5.44 -12.15 -30.04
CA GLU A 165 4.96 -12.97 -31.16
C GLU A 165 3.66 -12.43 -31.75
N GLY A 166 3.07 -11.41 -31.13
CA GLY A 166 1.80 -10.80 -31.55
C GLY A 166 0.57 -11.47 -30.94
N ASN A 167 0.72 -12.39 -29.98
CA ASN A 167 -0.41 -13.00 -29.29
C ASN A 167 -1.05 -11.98 -28.34
N ILE A 168 -2.37 -11.80 -28.44
CA ILE A 168 -3.13 -10.84 -27.62
C ILE A 168 -3.88 -11.58 -26.52
N LYS A 169 -3.81 -11.05 -25.30
CA LYS A 169 -4.58 -11.50 -24.15
C LYS A 169 -5.23 -10.31 -23.45
N ASP A 170 -6.54 -10.35 -23.25
CA ASP A 170 -7.21 -9.40 -22.37
C ASP A 170 -6.81 -9.67 -20.91
N LEU A 171 -6.23 -8.66 -20.25
CA LEU A 171 -5.94 -8.69 -18.82
C LEU A 171 -7.17 -8.27 -18.00
N LYS A 172 -7.94 -7.31 -18.52
CA LYS A 172 -9.18 -6.84 -17.91
C LYS A 172 -10.13 -6.25 -18.94
N THR A 173 -11.39 -6.66 -18.90
CA THR A 173 -12.49 -6.09 -19.69
C THR A 173 -13.48 -5.32 -18.80
N ASP A 174 -14.45 -4.68 -19.45
CA ASP A 174 -15.63 -4.07 -18.82
C ASP A 174 -15.31 -2.98 -17.80
N ILE A 175 -14.25 -2.20 -18.07
CA ILE A 175 -13.88 -1.06 -17.23
C ILE A 175 -14.75 0.13 -17.65
N LYS A 176 -15.75 0.46 -16.84
CA LYS A 176 -16.62 1.61 -17.08
C LYS A 176 -15.90 2.92 -16.71
N LEU A 177 -15.84 3.86 -17.64
CA LEU A 177 -15.24 5.18 -17.45
C LEU A 177 -16.26 6.29 -17.73
N GLU A 178 -16.28 7.28 -16.84
CA GLU A 178 -17.14 8.46 -16.97
C GLU A 178 -16.34 9.69 -17.41
N SER A 179 -17.01 10.65 -18.05
CA SER A 179 -16.39 11.93 -18.42
C SER A 179 -15.83 12.66 -17.20
N GLY A 180 -14.57 13.09 -17.31
CA GLY A 180 -13.81 13.73 -16.24
C GLY A 180 -13.16 12.77 -15.24
N THR A 181 -13.25 11.46 -15.46
CA THR A 181 -12.44 10.48 -14.72
C THR A 181 -10.97 10.68 -15.07
N VAL A 182 -10.09 10.74 -14.07
CA VAL A 182 -8.64 10.69 -14.29
C VAL A 182 -8.23 9.21 -14.27
N VAL A 183 -7.52 8.77 -15.30
CA VAL A 183 -7.09 7.37 -15.48
C VAL A 183 -5.60 7.33 -15.72
N ASP A 184 -4.92 6.51 -14.93
CA ASP A 184 -3.46 6.36 -14.94
C ASP A 184 -3.07 4.94 -15.28
N ALA A 185 -1.92 4.78 -15.90
CA ALA A 185 -1.26 3.51 -16.11
C ALA A 185 0.24 3.67 -15.85
N THR A 186 0.84 2.68 -15.22
CA THR A 186 2.26 2.69 -14.85
C THR A 186 2.78 1.26 -14.68
N PHE A 187 4.09 1.10 -14.54
CA PHE A 187 4.70 -0.17 -14.18
C PHE A 187 5.97 0.04 -13.34
N MET A 188 6.33 -0.96 -12.53
CA MET A 188 7.62 -1.04 -11.86
C MET A 188 8.49 -2.07 -12.59
N SER A 189 9.67 -1.65 -13.05
CA SER A 189 10.60 -2.58 -13.69
C SER A 189 11.21 -3.52 -12.65
N VAL A 190 10.99 -4.82 -12.80
CA VAL A 190 11.53 -5.80 -11.86
C VAL A 190 13.04 -5.97 -12.01
N ALA A 191 13.58 -5.77 -13.22
CA ALA A 191 15.02 -5.76 -13.43
C ALA A 191 15.71 -4.66 -12.59
N ASP A 192 15.19 -3.43 -12.66
CA ASP A 192 15.75 -2.28 -11.95
C ASP A 192 15.47 -2.35 -10.45
N LEU A 193 14.26 -2.79 -10.04
CA LEU A 193 13.95 -3.06 -8.64
C LEU A 193 14.97 -4.04 -8.02
N ARG A 194 15.27 -5.14 -8.71
CA ARG A 194 16.21 -6.15 -8.19
C ARG A 194 17.65 -5.64 -8.16
N ALA A 195 18.05 -4.82 -9.12
CA ALA A 195 19.36 -4.17 -9.14
C ALA A 195 19.50 -3.18 -7.97
N PHE A 196 18.48 -2.35 -7.76
CA PHE A 196 18.36 -1.43 -6.61
C PHE A 196 18.45 -2.20 -5.29
N LEU A 197 17.61 -3.22 -5.08
CA LEU A 197 17.62 -4.02 -3.83
C LEU A 197 18.98 -4.65 -3.57
N LEU A 198 19.64 -5.20 -4.59
CA LEU A 198 20.98 -5.76 -4.44
C LEU A 198 22.02 -4.72 -4.04
N HIS A 199 21.90 -3.50 -4.56
CA HIS A 199 22.75 -2.37 -4.17
C HIS A 199 22.49 -1.98 -2.71
N GLU A 200 21.23 -1.76 -2.34
CA GLU A 200 20.84 -1.30 -1.00
C GLU A 200 21.20 -2.29 0.11
N ILE A 201 21.09 -3.61 -0.14
CA ILE A 201 21.51 -4.63 0.84
C ILE A 201 23.01 -4.54 1.11
N LYS A 202 23.83 -4.43 0.05
CA LYS A 202 25.28 -4.30 0.19
C LYS A 202 25.68 -2.99 0.85
N ASP A 203 24.99 -1.92 0.50
CA ASP A 203 25.25 -0.59 1.05
C ASP A 203 24.86 -0.52 2.53
N ALA A 204 23.73 -1.09 2.94
CA ALA A 204 23.34 -1.20 4.36
C ALA A 204 24.42 -1.92 5.18
N LYS A 205 24.95 -3.03 4.66
CA LYS A 205 26.06 -3.76 5.29
C LYS A 205 27.32 -2.89 5.39
N LYS A 206 27.69 -2.21 4.30
CA LYS A 206 28.88 -1.34 4.24
C LYS A 206 28.79 -0.18 5.23
N GLN A 207 27.61 0.44 5.34
CA GLN A 207 27.35 1.55 6.27
C GLN A 207 27.12 1.08 7.71
N ASN A 208 27.02 -0.23 7.94
CA ASN A 208 26.70 -0.82 9.23
C ASN A 208 25.39 -0.23 9.80
N VAL A 209 24.34 -0.22 8.99
CA VAL A 209 22.96 0.15 9.37
C VAL A 209 22.03 -1.06 9.16
N LEU A 210 20.88 -1.06 9.84
CA LEU A 210 19.88 -2.10 9.60
C LEU A 210 19.29 -1.96 8.20
N PHE A 211 19.08 -3.06 7.51
CA PHE A 211 18.27 -3.12 6.30
C PHE A 211 16.81 -3.32 6.69
N SER A 212 15.93 -2.42 6.25
CA SER A 212 14.49 -2.56 6.41
C SER A 212 13.75 -2.28 5.11
N VAL A 213 12.56 -2.86 4.97
CA VAL A 213 11.62 -2.64 3.87
C VAL A 213 10.26 -2.28 4.44
N HIS A 214 9.69 -1.20 3.90
CA HIS A 214 8.44 -0.62 4.38
C HIS A 214 7.42 -0.59 3.24
N LEU A 215 6.46 -1.53 3.28
CA LEU A 215 5.43 -1.70 2.25
C LEU A 215 4.03 -1.72 2.90
N LYS A 216 3.00 -2.01 2.11
CA LYS A 216 1.61 -2.08 2.59
C LYS A 216 0.88 -3.34 2.08
N ALA A 217 1.54 -4.49 2.22
CA ALA A 217 1.13 -5.79 1.67
C ALA A 217 -0.33 -6.20 1.91
N THR A 218 -0.94 -5.87 3.07
CA THR A 218 -2.34 -6.22 3.35
C THR A 218 -3.34 -5.41 2.52
N MET A 219 -3.02 -4.14 2.26
CA MET A 219 -3.90 -3.24 1.50
C MET A 219 -3.61 -3.35 0.01
N MET A 220 -2.35 -3.21 -0.37
CA MET A 220 -1.87 -3.36 -1.74
C MET A 220 -1.66 -4.85 -2.07
N LYS A 221 -2.75 -5.63 -1.97
CA LYS A 221 -2.76 -7.10 -1.92
C LYS A 221 -2.25 -7.83 -3.16
N VAL A 222 -1.86 -7.10 -4.22
CA VAL A 222 -1.29 -7.64 -5.46
C VAL A 222 0.15 -7.18 -5.61
N SER A 223 0.40 -5.87 -5.74
CA SER A 223 1.74 -5.31 -5.98
C SER A 223 2.72 -5.60 -4.86
N ASP A 224 2.35 -5.28 -3.63
CA ASP A 224 3.31 -5.22 -2.51
C ASP A 224 3.80 -6.60 -2.07
N PRO A 225 2.99 -7.67 -2.05
CA PRO A 225 3.51 -9.03 -1.87
C PRO A 225 4.53 -9.46 -2.94
N ILE A 226 4.37 -9.02 -4.20
CA ILE A 226 5.33 -9.31 -5.28
C ILE A 226 6.64 -8.54 -5.05
N ILE A 227 6.54 -7.25 -4.75
CA ILE A 227 7.71 -6.41 -4.39
C ILE A 227 8.45 -7.02 -3.19
N PHE A 228 7.71 -7.43 -2.15
CA PHE A 228 8.28 -8.09 -0.97
C PHE A 228 8.97 -9.41 -1.34
N GLY A 229 8.39 -10.22 -2.22
CA GLY A 229 9.04 -11.43 -2.72
C GLY A 229 10.33 -11.16 -3.49
N HIS A 230 10.43 -10.04 -4.22
CA HIS A 230 11.70 -9.62 -4.81
C HIS A 230 12.73 -9.24 -3.74
N VAL A 231 12.34 -8.58 -2.64
CA VAL A 231 13.24 -8.30 -1.52
C VAL A 231 13.78 -9.60 -0.93
N VAL A 232 12.90 -10.55 -0.59
CA VAL A 232 13.27 -11.85 -0.01
C VAL A 232 14.16 -12.64 -0.98
N SER A 233 13.77 -12.76 -2.24
CA SER A 233 14.53 -13.54 -3.23
C SER A 233 15.88 -12.91 -3.61
N VAL A 234 16.03 -11.58 -3.51
CA VAL A 234 17.33 -10.92 -3.72
C VAL A 234 18.23 -11.09 -2.49
N PHE A 235 17.68 -10.94 -1.28
CA PHE A 235 18.43 -11.14 -0.04
C PHE A 235 18.97 -12.57 0.08
N PHE A 236 18.14 -13.57 -0.24
CA PHE A 236 18.50 -15.00 -0.17
C PHE A 236 18.85 -15.60 -1.54
N LYS A 237 19.31 -14.79 -2.50
CA LYS A 237 19.51 -15.20 -3.90
C LYS A 237 20.34 -16.49 -4.06
N ASP A 238 21.35 -16.68 -3.21
CA ASP A 238 22.28 -17.81 -3.32
C ASP A 238 21.59 -19.12 -2.89
N VAL A 239 20.66 -19.05 -1.92
CA VAL A 239 19.86 -20.19 -1.45
C VAL A 239 18.83 -20.57 -2.51
N PHE A 240 18.07 -19.59 -3.02
CA PHE A 240 17.11 -19.80 -4.10
C PHE A 240 17.76 -20.38 -5.35
N LYS A 241 18.95 -19.89 -5.72
CA LYS A 241 19.70 -20.43 -6.88
C LYS A 241 20.15 -21.88 -6.65
N ARG A 242 20.65 -22.20 -5.46
CA ARG A 242 21.21 -23.53 -5.14
C ARG A 242 20.14 -24.61 -5.02
N HIS A 243 19.00 -24.27 -4.42
CA HIS A 243 17.97 -25.23 -4.01
C HIS A 243 16.67 -25.11 -4.81
N ARG A 244 16.69 -24.39 -5.94
CA ARG A 244 15.50 -24.06 -6.74
C ARG A 244 14.54 -25.23 -6.91
N LYS A 245 15.02 -26.38 -7.37
CA LYS A 245 14.20 -27.56 -7.63
C LYS A 245 13.42 -28.02 -6.37
N VAL A 246 14.10 -28.12 -5.23
CA VAL A 246 13.48 -28.58 -3.97
C VAL A 246 12.51 -27.51 -3.44
N LEU A 247 12.88 -26.23 -3.55
CA LEU A 247 11.99 -25.13 -3.16
C LEU A 247 10.70 -25.10 -4.01
N ASP A 248 10.82 -25.32 -5.32
CA ASP A 248 9.68 -25.41 -6.24
C ASP A 248 8.80 -26.62 -5.90
N GLU A 249 9.40 -27.80 -5.62
CA GLU A 249 8.67 -29.01 -5.19
C GLU A 249 7.93 -28.84 -3.86
N LEU A 250 8.46 -28.02 -2.94
CA LEU A 250 7.83 -27.68 -1.66
C LEU A 250 6.80 -26.54 -1.76
N GLY A 251 6.59 -25.99 -2.95
CA GLY A 251 5.67 -24.86 -3.17
C GLY A 251 6.10 -23.59 -2.42
N VAL A 252 7.41 -23.36 -2.31
CA VAL A 252 7.95 -22.18 -1.62
C VAL A 252 7.69 -20.92 -2.45
N SER A 253 7.00 -19.95 -1.84
CA SER A 253 6.81 -18.62 -2.43
C SER A 253 7.56 -17.54 -1.66
N PRO A 254 8.44 -16.76 -2.29
CA PRO A 254 9.08 -15.62 -1.62
C PRO A 254 8.07 -14.54 -1.22
N ASN A 255 6.93 -14.45 -1.90
CA ASN A 255 5.87 -13.47 -1.62
C ASN A 255 5.18 -13.72 -0.28
N SER A 256 5.28 -14.94 0.26
CA SER A 256 4.76 -15.33 1.57
C SER A 256 5.64 -14.90 2.73
N GLY A 257 6.91 -14.58 2.47
CA GLY A 257 7.89 -14.20 3.47
C GLY A 257 8.62 -15.36 4.16
N LEU A 258 9.73 -15.01 4.80
CA LEU A 258 10.72 -15.95 5.34
C LEU A 258 10.12 -16.92 6.37
N GLY A 259 9.12 -16.51 7.14
CA GLY A 259 8.49 -17.39 8.13
C GLY A 259 7.86 -18.63 7.49
N GLU A 260 7.05 -18.44 6.45
CA GLU A 260 6.44 -19.56 5.72
C GLU A 260 7.49 -20.39 4.98
N ILE A 261 8.52 -19.74 4.42
CA ILE A 261 9.62 -20.43 3.75
C ILE A 261 10.33 -21.38 4.72
N LEU A 262 10.71 -20.89 5.90
CA LEU A 262 11.41 -21.68 6.92
C LEU A 262 10.56 -22.81 7.47
N GLU A 263 9.24 -22.62 7.61
CA GLU A 263 8.31 -23.68 7.98
C GLU A 263 8.30 -24.81 6.94
N ARG A 264 8.15 -24.46 5.65
CA ARG A 264 8.11 -25.45 4.54
C ARG A 264 9.41 -26.22 4.38
N VAL A 265 10.55 -25.58 4.59
CA VAL A 265 11.88 -26.23 4.47
C VAL A 265 12.39 -26.79 5.79
N SER A 266 11.59 -26.81 6.87
CA SER A 266 12.02 -27.26 8.20
C SER A 266 12.51 -28.72 8.23
N HIS A 267 12.04 -29.54 7.28
CA HIS A 267 12.46 -30.92 7.08
C HIS A 267 13.78 -31.04 6.29
N GLU A 268 14.20 -29.96 5.62
CA GLU A 268 15.37 -29.89 4.73
C GLU A 268 16.54 -29.18 5.42
N SER A 269 17.18 -29.88 6.37
CA SER A 269 18.21 -29.31 7.26
C SER A 269 19.30 -28.48 6.56
N LYS A 270 19.74 -28.92 5.36
CA LYS A 270 20.76 -28.20 4.58
C LYS A 270 20.25 -26.86 4.05
N ILE A 271 19.00 -26.81 3.62
CA ILE A 271 18.36 -25.59 3.11
C ILE A 271 18.17 -24.60 4.27
N THR A 272 17.69 -25.07 5.42
CA THR A 272 17.54 -24.24 6.63
C THR A 272 18.88 -23.64 7.08
N GLN A 273 19.95 -24.44 7.10
CA GLN A 273 21.30 -23.96 7.42
C GLN A 273 21.80 -22.91 6.43
N ASP A 274 21.53 -23.10 5.13
CA ASP A 274 21.95 -22.16 4.11
C ASP A 274 21.20 -20.81 4.22
N PHE A 275 19.92 -20.80 4.63
CA PHE A 275 19.20 -19.56 4.98
C PHE A 275 19.84 -18.86 6.18
N ASN A 276 20.10 -19.58 7.27
CA ASN A 276 20.73 -19.00 8.47
C ASN A 276 22.11 -18.43 8.18
N ALA A 277 22.91 -19.11 7.35
CA ALA A 277 24.23 -18.62 6.95
C ALA A 277 24.16 -17.31 6.16
N ILE A 278 23.10 -17.05 5.40
CA ILE A 278 22.89 -15.75 4.74
C ILE A 278 22.51 -14.67 5.75
N ILE A 279 21.65 -14.98 6.73
CA ILE A 279 21.27 -14.04 7.79
C ILE A 279 22.50 -13.58 8.58
N GLU A 280 23.42 -14.49 8.90
CA GLU A 280 24.67 -14.17 9.61
C GLU A 280 25.68 -13.39 8.74
N LYS A 281 25.63 -13.60 7.42
CA LYS A 281 26.62 -13.04 6.49
C LYS A 281 26.21 -11.68 5.94
N GLU A 282 24.94 -11.41 5.68
CA GLU A 282 24.49 -10.18 4.99
C GLU A 282 24.32 -8.98 5.94
N ALA A 283 23.64 -7.91 5.51
CA ALA A 283 23.30 -6.80 6.39
C ALA A 283 22.36 -7.25 7.50
N ASP A 284 22.56 -6.72 8.72
CA ASP A 284 21.62 -6.93 9.81
C ASP A 284 20.22 -6.46 9.41
N LEU A 285 19.22 -7.27 9.70
CA LEU A 285 17.82 -6.96 9.40
C LEU A 285 17.18 -6.19 10.56
N TYR A 286 16.30 -5.25 10.22
CA TYR A 286 15.32 -4.70 11.15
C TYR A 286 14.51 -5.83 11.80
N MET A 287 14.39 -5.81 13.12
CA MET A 287 13.63 -6.81 13.88
C MET A 287 12.21 -6.34 14.19
N VAL A 288 11.25 -7.24 13.98
CA VAL A 288 9.87 -7.10 14.49
C VAL A 288 9.85 -7.56 15.95
N ASP A 289 10.52 -8.67 16.25
CA ASP A 289 10.71 -9.23 17.59
C ASP A 289 12.08 -9.91 17.66
N SER A 290 13.05 -9.26 18.30
CA SER A 290 14.42 -9.76 18.39
C SER A 290 14.54 -11.00 19.30
N GLU A 291 13.74 -11.09 20.36
CA GLU A 291 13.76 -12.24 21.29
C GLU A 291 13.31 -13.52 20.61
N ARG A 292 12.37 -13.40 19.67
CA ARG A 292 11.85 -14.52 18.87
C ARG A 292 12.53 -14.69 17.52
N GLY A 293 13.52 -13.86 17.19
CA GLY A 293 14.22 -13.89 15.90
C GLY A 293 13.36 -13.47 14.70
N ILE A 294 12.23 -12.78 14.91
CA ILE A 294 11.32 -12.36 13.85
C ILE A 294 11.85 -11.06 13.22
N THR A 295 12.33 -11.18 11.99
CA THR A 295 12.86 -10.08 11.17
C THR A 295 11.77 -9.42 10.33
N ASN A 296 12.08 -8.25 9.76
CA ASN A 296 11.27 -7.55 8.76
C ASN A 296 10.86 -8.42 7.56
N LEU A 297 11.65 -9.47 7.26
CA LEU A 297 11.42 -10.35 6.11
C LEU A 297 10.55 -11.57 6.43
N HIS A 298 10.15 -11.77 7.70
CA HIS A 298 9.37 -12.94 8.11
C HIS A 298 7.96 -12.96 7.55
N VAL A 299 7.23 -11.85 7.70
CA VAL A 299 5.84 -11.75 7.26
C VAL A 299 5.64 -10.42 6.52
N PRO A 300 5.13 -10.43 5.26
CA PRO A 300 4.96 -9.22 4.46
C PRO A 300 4.09 -8.13 5.11
N SER A 301 3.21 -8.51 6.02
CA SER A 301 2.26 -7.62 6.70
C SER A 301 2.71 -7.09 8.05
N ASP A 302 3.86 -7.51 8.58
CA ASP A 302 4.28 -7.10 9.93
C ASP A 302 4.78 -5.64 9.96
N VAL A 303 5.53 -5.23 8.93
CA VAL A 303 6.09 -3.88 8.82
C VAL A 303 5.31 -3.07 7.79
N ILE A 304 4.27 -2.39 8.26
CA ILE A 304 3.37 -1.59 7.43
C ILE A 304 3.87 -0.14 7.38
N ILE A 305 4.15 0.40 6.19
CA ILE A 305 4.82 1.69 5.99
C ILE A 305 4.23 2.86 6.80
N ASP A 306 2.90 3.01 6.82
CA ASP A 306 2.23 4.13 7.51
C ASP A 306 2.15 3.98 9.03
N ALA A 307 2.57 2.84 9.58
CA ALA A 307 2.75 2.64 11.02
C ALA A 307 4.23 2.59 11.41
N SER A 308 5.02 1.82 10.65
CA SER A 308 6.44 1.58 10.90
C SER A 308 7.30 2.83 10.71
N MET A 309 7.08 3.62 9.65
CA MET A 309 7.87 4.84 9.43
C MET A 309 7.62 5.89 10.52
N PRO A 310 6.36 6.22 10.92
CA PRO A 310 6.13 7.09 12.07
C PRO A 310 6.70 6.55 13.38
N ALA A 311 6.66 5.24 13.63
CA ALA A 311 7.22 4.63 14.84
C ALA A 311 8.75 4.82 14.90
N LEU A 312 9.45 4.52 13.80
CA LEU A 312 10.89 4.74 13.66
C LEU A 312 11.25 6.22 13.80
N ILE A 313 10.49 7.12 13.15
CA ILE A 313 10.73 8.55 13.23
C ILE A 313 10.54 9.07 14.66
N ARG A 314 9.48 8.62 15.34
CA ARG A 314 9.21 8.94 16.75
C ARG A 314 10.31 8.42 17.67
N ALA A 315 10.91 7.26 17.37
CA ALA A 315 11.99 6.68 18.16
C ALA A 315 13.33 7.43 18.03
N GLY A 316 13.42 8.45 17.18
CA GLY A 316 14.67 9.19 16.93
C GLY A 316 15.47 8.63 15.75
N GLY A 317 14.80 7.91 14.84
CA GLY A 317 15.44 7.30 13.68
C GLY A 317 16.20 6.02 14.01
N ILE A 318 15.86 5.31 15.09
CA ILE A 318 16.48 4.04 15.46
C ILE A 318 15.49 2.89 15.34
N ALA A 319 16.01 1.70 15.08
CA ALA A 319 15.26 0.45 15.15
C ALA A 319 16.04 -0.64 15.90
N TRP A 320 15.47 -1.82 16.01
CA TRP A 320 15.95 -2.93 16.84
C TRP A 320 16.74 -3.91 15.98
N ALA A 321 17.96 -4.21 16.42
CA ALA A 321 18.89 -5.16 15.80
C ALA A 321 18.67 -6.60 16.35
N PRO A 322 19.27 -7.62 15.73
CA PRO A 322 19.12 -9.01 16.16
C PRO A 322 19.52 -9.28 17.62
N ASP A 323 20.48 -8.53 18.16
CA ASP A 323 20.94 -8.62 19.55
C ASP A 323 20.06 -7.84 20.54
N GLY A 324 18.97 -7.23 20.08
CA GLY A 324 18.08 -6.38 20.87
C GLY A 324 18.58 -4.95 21.08
N SER A 325 19.76 -4.60 20.57
CA SER A 325 20.28 -3.23 20.62
C SER A 325 19.60 -2.32 19.60
N THR A 326 19.77 -1.00 19.74
CA THR A 326 19.21 -0.02 18.80
C THR A 326 20.26 0.44 17.79
N LYS A 327 19.88 0.54 16.51
CA LYS A 327 20.77 0.91 15.42
C LYS A 327 20.08 1.83 14.41
N ASP A 328 20.87 2.67 13.74
CA ASP A 328 20.38 3.46 12.60
C ASP A 328 19.98 2.50 11.46
N THR A 329 19.04 2.93 10.62
CA THR A 329 18.31 2.05 9.68
C THR A 329 18.22 2.66 8.28
N LYS A 330 18.49 1.86 7.26
CA LYS A 330 18.14 2.16 5.87
C LYS A 330 16.71 1.70 5.61
N CYS A 331 15.80 2.66 5.45
CA CYS A 331 14.39 2.43 5.20
C CYS A 331 14.10 2.30 3.71
N VAL A 332 14.08 1.08 3.19
CA VAL A 332 13.79 0.85 1.76
C VAL A 332 12.31 1.01 1.48
N ILE A 333 11.99 1.99 0.63
CA ILE A 333 10.68 2.26 0.07
C ILE A 333 10.89 2.35 -1.45
N PRO A 334 10.66 1.27 -2.22
CA PRO A 334 11.13 1.21 -3.60
C PRO A 334 10.61 2.33 -4.50
N ASP A 335 9.34 2.71 -4.36
CA ASP A 335 8.67 3.68 -5.22
C ASP A 335 8.74 5.13 -4.70
N ASN A 336 8.97 6.08 -5.60
CA ASN A 336 9.13 7.50 -5.31
C ASN A 336 7.84 8.30 -5.12
N SER A 337 6.65 7.72 -5.30
CA SER A 337 5.40 8.48 -5.17
C SER A 337 5.24 9.08 -3.77
N TYR A 338 5.68 8.35 -2.74
CA TYR A 338 5.49 8.76 -1.34
C TYR A 338 6.76 8.70 -0.47
N ALA A 339 7.81 7.99 -0.90
CA ALA A 339 9.09 7.98 -0.20
C ALA A 339 9.65 9.38 0.13
N PRO A 340 9.51 10.40 -0.75
CA PRO A 340 9.99 11.75 -0.47
C PRO A 340 9.42 12.40 0.79
N VAL A 341 8.20 12.03 1.22
CA VAL A 341 7.59 12.54 2.45
C VAL A 341 8.38 12.09 3.68
N TYR A 342 8.69 10.79 3.76
CA TYR A 342 9.43 10.24 4.89
C TYR A 342 10.89 10.68 4.87
N GLU A 343 11.51 10.71 3.69
CA GLU A 343 12.89 11.17 3.54
C GLU A 343 13.06 12.62 3.99
N GLU A 344 12.13 13.49 3.60
CA GLU A 344 12.14 14.90 4.05
C GLU A 344 11.92 15.04 5.55
N THR A 345 11.04 14.21 6.11
CA THR A 345 10.76 14.18 7.55
C THR A 345 11.99 13.77 8.35
N ILE A 346 12.69 12.73 7.92
CA ILE A 346 13.95 12.27 8.53
C ILE A 346 15.02 13.36 8.42
N LYS A 347 15.20 13.97 7.24
CA LYS A 347 16.12 15.10 7.05
C LYS A 347 15.81 16.27 7.99
N PHE A 348 14.54 16.65 8.10
CA PHE A 348 14.11 17.72 8.98
C PHE A 348 14.46 17.43 10.45
N PHE A 349 14.14 16.23 10.96
CA PHE A 349 14.38 15.93 12.37
C PHE A 349 15.87 15.68 12.70
N LYS A 350 16.69 15.22 11.75
CA LYS A 350 18.15 15.26 11.90
C LYS A 350 18.68 16.69 12.05
N GLU A 351 18.10 17.64 11.32
CA GLU A 351 18.50 19.04 11.31
C GLU A 351 18.00 19.81 12.55
N LYS A 352 16.74 19.60 12.94
CA LYS A 352 16.04 20.42 13.94
C LYS A 352 15.86 19.74 15.30
N GLY A 353 16.18 18.46 15.42
CA GLY A 353 15.84 17.66 16.60
C GLY A 353 14.38 17.20 16.59
N ALA A 354 13.97 16.42 17.59
CA ALA A 354 12.62 15.85 17.65
C ALA A 354 11.52 16.93 17.82
N LEU A 355 10.32 16.62 17.34
CA LEU A 355 9.13 17.45 17.58
C LEU A 355 8.81 17.49 19.09
N GLU A 356 8.46 18.67 19.61
CA GLU A 356 8.04 18.85 21.00
C GLU A 356 6.50 18.78 21.12
N PRO A 357 5.92 17.72 21.74
CA PRO A 357 4.47 17.57 21.82
C PRO A 357 3.78 18.68 22.63
N SER A 358 4.47 19.28 23.61
CA SER A 358 3.93 20.33 24.49
C SER A 358 3.66 21.66 23.77
N THR A 359 4.41 21.96 22.70
CA THR A 359 4.31 23.24 21.97
C THR A 359 3.92 23.10 20.52
N SER A 360 4.07 21.92 19.91
CA SER A 360 3.79 21.73 18.48
C SER A 360 2.34 22.05 18.11
N GLY A 361 2.13 22.50 16.87
CA GLY A 361 0.82 22.67 16.27
C GLY A 361 0.12 21.34 15.94
N THR A 362 -0.72 21.36 14.92
CA THR A 362 -1.43 20.17 14.42
C THR A 362 -1.55 20.19 12.91
N VAL A 363 -1.55 19.01 12.30
CA VAL A 363 -1.80 18.83 10.87
C VAL A 363 -3.05 17.98 10.72
N ALA A 364 -4.07 18.53 10.08
CA ALA A 364 -5.27 17.79 9.69
C ALA A 364 -5.12 17.29 8.24
N ASN A 365 -5.89 16.27 7.87
CA ASN A 365 -5.88 15.70 6.54
C ASN A 365 -7.29 15.71 5.94
N VAL A 366 -7.40 16.29 4.75
CA VAL A 366 -8.54 16.13 3.85
C VAL A 366 -8.11 15.20 2.71
N GLY A 367 -8.58 13.96 2.75
CA GLY A 367 -8.09 12.88 1.89
C GLY A 367 -9.09 12.48 0.80
N LEU A 368 -8.63 12.45 -0.45
CA LEU A 368 -9.35 11.90 -1.59
C LEU A 368 -9.40 10.38 -1.46
N MET A 369 -10.60 9.81 -1.25
CA MET A 369 -10.75 8.36 -1.04
C MET A 369 -12.09 7.78 -1.51
N ALA A 370 -13.07 8.63 -1.83
CA ALA A 370 -14.40 8.16 -2.22
C ALA A 370 -14.33 7.24 -3.45
N GLN A 371 -15.21 6.24 -3.50
CA GLN A 371 -15.31 5.31 -4.64
C GLN A 371 -14.00 4.58 -4.98
N LYS A 372 -13.18 4.29 -3.97
CA LYS A 372 -11.88 3.60 -4.12
C LYS A 372 -10.90 4.37 -5.00
N ALA A 373 -10.84 5.69 -4.83
CA ALA A 373 -9.95 6.56 -5.59
C ALA A 373 -8.49 6.06 -5.61
N GLN A 374 -7.86 6.22 -6.77
CA GLN A 374 -6.43 6.00 -7.01
C GLN A 374 -6.00 4.55 -6.74
N GLU A 375 -4.90 4.32 -6.02
CA GLU A 375 -4.28 3.01 -5.83
C GLU A 375 -5.17 2.03 -5.06
N TYR A 376 -6.07 2.51 -4.21
CA TYR A 376 -7.01 1.67 -3.45
C TYR A 376 -8.04 0.96 -4.36
N GLY A 377 -8.26 1.49 -5.56
CA GLY A 377 -9.12 0.90 -6.59
C GLY A 377 -8.38 0.00 -7.58
N SER A 378 -7.05 -0.04 -7.54
CA SER A 378 -6.20 -0.62 -8.59
C SER A 378 -6.02 -2.14 -8.54
N HIS A 379 -6.47 -2.80 -7.47
CA HIS A 379 -6.26 -4.24 -7.28
C HIS A 379 -6.74 -5.13 -8.45
N PRO A 380 -7.93 -4.91 -9.06
CA PRO A 380 -8.37 -5.69 -10.22
C PRO A 380 -7.67 -5.30 -11.54
N THR A 381 -6.82 -4.28 -11.51
CA THR A 381 -6.09 -3.69 -12.65
C THR A 381 -4.59 -3.65 -12.40
N THR A 382 -4.09 -4.54 -11.54
CA THR A 382 -2.66 -4.75 -11.25
C THR A 382 -2.27 -6.16 -11.70
N PHE A 383 -1.20 -6.28 -12.47
CA PHE A 383 -0.77 -7.54 -13.08
C PHE A 383 0.74 -7.72 -12.98
N GLU A 384 1.17 -8.94 -12.68
CA GLU A 384 2.54 -9.38 -12.94
C GLU A 384 2.64 -9.82 -14.41
N ILE A 385 3.59 -9.25 -15.14
CA ILE A 385 3.70 -9.46 -16.57
C ILE A 385 4.35 -10.81 -16.86
N PRO A 386 3.70 -11.71 -17.64
CA PRO A 386 4.18 -13.09 -17.78
C PRO A 386 5.42 -13.21 -18.68
N ARG A 387 5.54 -12.34 -19.68
CA ARG A 387 6.62 -12.34 -20.68
C ARG A 387 6.77 -10.95 -21.27
N ASP A 388 7.85 -10.71 -21.99
CA ASP A 388 8.11 -9.44 -22.65
C ASP A 388 7.00 -9.12 -23.68
N GLY A 389 6.64 -7.84 -23.77
CA GLY A 389 5.57 -7.39 -24.66
C GLY A 389 5.11 -5.96 -24.36
N THR A 390 3.85 -5.69 -24.69
CA THR A 390 3.24 -4.36 -24.55
C THR A 390 1.89 -4.48 -23.86
N VAL A 391 1.64 -3.64 -22.87
CA VAL A 391 0.31 -3.47 -22.25
C VAL A 391 -0.35 -2.22 -22.81
N ARG A 392 -1.60 -2.33 -23.25
CA ARG A 392 -2.41 -1.20 -23.73
C ARG A 392 -3.69 -1.05 -22.93
N TYR A 393 -4.02 0.19 -22.61
CA TYR A 393 -5.34 0.58 -22.12
C TYR A 393 -6.14 1.14 -23.29
N ILE A 394 -7.21 0.47 -23.70
CA ILE A 394 -7.95 0.76 -24.92
C ILE A 394 -9.39 1.15 -24.58
N LEU A 395 -9.82 2.30 -25.07
CA LEU A 395 -11.18 2.80 -24.93
C LEU A 395 -12.13 2.12 -25.92
N GLU A 396 -13.43 2.17 -25.65
CA GLU A 396 -14.50 1.60 -26.50
C GLU A 396 -14.46 2.12 -27.95
N ASN A 397 -14.05 3.37 -28.16
CA ASN A 397 -13.91 3.95 -29.50
C ASN A 397 -12.62 3.53 -30.24
N GLY A 398 -11.85 2.58 -29.70
CA GLY A 398 -10.60 2.07 -30.27
C GLY A 398 -9.36 2.92 -29.95
N THR A 399 -9.51 4.05 -29.25
CA THR A 399 -8.36 4.87 -28.84
C THR A 399 -7.50 4.13 -27.82
N ILE A 400 -6.20 4.04 -28.09
CA ILE A 400 -5.21 3.63 -27.09
C ILE A 400 -4.99 4.82 -26.15
N LEU A 401 -5.50 4.73 -24.93
CA LEU A 401 -5.34 5.75 -23.91
C LEU A 401 -3.90 5.76 -23.38
N HIS A 402 -3.39 4.58 -23.02
CA HIS A 402 -2.04 4.38 -22.49
C HIS A 402 -1.41 3.14 -23.11
N GLU A 403 -0.09 3.18 -23.27
CA GLU A 403 0.72 2.06 -23.76
C GLU A 403 2.05 2.01 -23.03
N HIS A 404 2.48 0.82 -22.60
CA HIS A 404 3.77 0.56 -21.97
C HIS A 404 4.42 -0.68 -22.56
N VAL A 405 5.70 -0.56 -22.94
CA VAL A 405 6.55 -1.74 -23.19
C VAL A 405 6.99 -2.28 -21.85
N VAL A 406 6.78 -3.58 -21.63
CA VAL A 406 7.00 -4.25 -20.35
C VAL A 406 7.81 -5.53 -20.54
N LYS A 407 8.51 -5.95 -19.50
CA LYS A 407 9.29 -7.19 -19.46
C LYS A 407 8.66 -8.23 -18.54
N SER A 408 9.06 -9.49 -18.70
CA SER A 408 8.68 -10.57 -17.81
C SER A 408 8.99 -10.22 -16.34
N GLY A 409 8.00 -10.40 -15.48
CA GLY A 409 8.05 -10.09 -14.05
C GLY A 409 7.65 -8.66 -13.70
N ASP A 410 7.67 -7.71 -14.64
CA ASP A 410 7.29 -6.31 -14.35
C ASP A 410 5.90 -6.26 -13.71
N ILE A 411 5.72 -5.31 -12.78
CA ILE A 411 4.43 -5.12 -12.11
C ILE A 411 3.74 -3.96 -12.81
N TRP A 412 2.71 -4.22 -13.61
CA TRP A 412 1.94 -3.17 -14.27
C TRP A 412 0.68 -2.85 -13.47
N ARG A 413 0.26 -1.59 -13.43
CA ARG A 413 -0.92 -1.14 -12.70
C ARG A 413 -1.65 0.00 -13.41
N SER A 414 -2.96 -0.02 -13.35
CA SER A 414 -3.80 1.15 -13.65
C SER A 414 -4.63 1.58 -12.44
N CYS A 415 -4.73 2.90 -12.26
CA CYS A 415 -5.53 3.56 -11.23
C CYS A 415 -6.55 4.48 -11.87
N SER A 416 -7.60 4.85 -11.13
CA SER A 416 -8.53 5.87 -11.57
C SER A 416 -9.15 6.64 -10.41
N VAL A 417 -9.62 7.85 -10.70
CA VAL A 417 -10.45 8.60 -9.77
C VAL A 417 -11.51 9.40 -10.54
N ASN A 418 -12.76 9.24 -10.12
CA ASN A 418 -13.89 9.87 -10.77
C ASN A 418 -13.97 11.37 -10.43
N LYS A 419 -14.58 12.13 -11.33
CA LYS A 419 -14.76 13.58 -11.21
C LYS A 419 -15.48 13.97 -9.91
N ALA A 420 -16.56 13.27 -9.56
CA ALA A 420 -17.37 13.59 -8.38
C ALA A 420 -16.56 13.51 -7.07
N PRO A 421 -15.82 12.41 -6.79
CA PRO A 421 -14.84 12.36 -5.70
C PRO A 421 -13.84 13.51 -5.66
N ILE A 422 -13.27 13.92 -6.81
CA ILE A 422 -12.31 15.04 -6.87
C ILE A 422 -12.99 16.35 -6.44
N MET A 423 -14.18 16.63 -6.98
CA MET A 423 -14.91 17.86 -6.68
C MET A 423 -15.34 17.94 -5.22
N ASP A 424 -15.82 16.83 -4.65
CA ASP A 424 -16.16 16.74 -3.23
C ASP A 424 -14.93 16.96 -2.34
N TRP A 425 -13.79 16.36 -2.69
CA TRP A 425 -12.53 16.53 -1.95
C TRP A 425 -12.06 17.99 -1.93
N ILE A 426 -12.12 18.69 -3.06
CA ILE A 426 -11.79 20.12 -3.14
C ILE A 426 -12.76 20.96 -2.30
N ASN A 427 -14.07 20.68 -2.38
CA ASN A 427 -15.07 21.39 -1.60
C ASN A 427 -14.87 21.18 -0.09
N LEU A 428 -14.61 19.94 0.34
CA LEU A 428 -14.31 19.62 1.73
C LEU A 428 -13.04 20.34 2.21
N ALA A 429 -11.99 20.40 1.37
CA ALA A 429 -10.78 21.16 1.70
C ALA A 429 -11.08 22.66 1.91
N ILE A 430 -11.94 23.24 1.06
CA ILE A 430 -12.40 24.62 1.20
C ILE A 430 -13.19 24.82 2.50
N GLU A 431 -14.15 23.95 2.80
CA GLU A 431 -14.93 24.01 4.03
C GLU A 431 -14.05 23.93 5.27
N ARG A 432 -13.07 23.02 5.29
CA ARG A 432 -12.14 22.87 6.41
C ARG A 432 -11.23 24.09 6.56
N GLN A 433 -10.71 24.63 5.45
CA GLN A 433 -9.89 25.83 5.46
C GLN A 433 -10.70 27.01 6.01
N VAL A 434 -11.94 27.23 5.56
CA VAL A 434 -12.82 28.28 6.05
C VAL A 434 -13.14 28.10 7.54
N ALA A 435 -13.43 26.86 7.98
CA ALA A 435 -13.81 26.57 9.36
C ALA A 435 -12.67 26.67 10.38
N THR A 436 -11.41 26.64 9.92
CA THR A 436 -10.24 26.59 10.82
C THR A 436 -9.29 27.77 10.62
N ASP A 437 -9.38 28.45 9.49
CA ASP A 437 -8.41 29.42 8.97
C ASP A 437 -6.96 28.92 8.96
N ALA A 438 -6.77 27.60 8.97
CA ALA A 438 -5.45 26.99 8.88
C ALA A 438 -4.86 27.19 7.48
N GLN A 439 -3.52 27.19 7.41
CA GLN A 439 -2.81 27.05 6.15
C GLN A 439 -3.23 25.75 5.47
N ALA A 440 -3.74 25.83 4.25
CA ALA A 440 -4.17 24.68 3.47
C ALA A 440 -3.20 24.44 2.31
N ILE A 441 -2.75 23.20 2.17
CA ILE A 441 -1.79 22.78 1.15
C ILE A 441 -2.38 21.56 0.45
N PHE A 442 -2.50 21.62 -0.88
CA PHE A 442 -2.70 20.46 -1.73
C PHE A 442 -1.34 19.84 -2.04
N TRP A 443 -1.17 18.56 -1.67
CA TRP A 443 0.07 17.82 -1.84
C TRP A 443 0.02 17.12 -3.19
N LEU A 444 0.44 17.81 -4.25
CA LEU A 444 0.37 17.35 -5.63
C LEU A 444 1.71 17.64 -6.33
N ASP A 445 2.33 16.60 -6.89
CA ASP A 445 3.58 16.72 -7.63
C ASP A 445 3.34 16.96 -9.12
N GLN A 446 3.71 18.12 -9.63
CA GLN A 446 3.62 18.42 -11.06
C GLN A 446 4.39 17.43 -11.95
N ASN A 447 5.43 16.77 -11.41
CA ASN A 447 6.23 15.80 -12.16
C ASN A 447 5.59 14.41 -12.20
N ARG A 448 4.55 14.16 -11.40
CA ARG A 448 3.77 12.93 -11.46
C ARG A 448 2.60 13.13 -12.43
N ALA A 449 2.47 12.24 -13.42
CA ALA A 449 1.48 12.40 -14.48
C ALA A 449 0.04 12.52 -13.94
N HIS A 450 -0.32 11.71 -12.94
CA HIS A 450 -1.62 11.75 -12.26
C HIS A 450 -1.89 13.10 -11.60
N ASP A 451 -0.98 13.52 -10.73
CA ASP A 451 -1.11 14.77 -9.97
C ASP A 451 -1.16 15.97 -10.92
N ALA A 452 -0.43 15.94 -12.04
CA ALA A 452 -0.50 16.93 -13.10
C ALA A 452 -1.88 17.04 -13.77
N GLN A 453 -2.70 15.98 -13.77
CA GLN A 453 -4.12 16.06 -14.17
C GLN A 453 -5.00 16.70 -13.09
N LEU A 454 -4.69 16.46 -11.81
CA LEU A 454 -5.47 17.01 -10.69
C LEU A 454 -5.22 18.51 -10.45
N ILE A 455 -3.98 18.97 -10.61
CA ILE A 455 -3.59 20.37 -10.34
C ILE A 455 -4.49 21.37 -11.11
N PRO A 456 -4.70 21.26 -12.44
CA PRO A 456 -5.57 22.18 -13.16
C PRO A 456 -7.02 22.19 -12.66
N ILE A 457 -7.54 21.03 -12.24
CA ILE A 457 -8.90 20.91 -11.70
C ILE A 457 -8.99 21.69 -10.39
N VAL A 458 -8.03 21.50 -9.48
CA VAL A 458 -7.94 22.23 -8.21
C VAL A 458 -7.85 23.73 -8.48
N GLU A 459 -6.92 24.17 -9.32
CA GLU A 459 -6.72 25.59 -9.61
C GLU A 459 -7.96 26.24 -10.22
N GLN A 460 -8.61 25.58 -11.18
CA GLN A 460 -9.83 26.06 -11.79
C GLN A 460 -10.95 26.26 -10.77
N VAL A 461 -11.14 25.33 -9.84
CA VAL A 461 -12.17 25.44 -8.79
C VAL A 461 -11.86 26.58 -7.82
N LEU A 462 -10.61 26.69 -7.36
CA LEU A 462 -10.19 27.74 -6.44
C LEU A 462 -10.28 29.13 -7.07
N ASN A 463 -9.86 29.27 -8.33
CA ASN A 463 -9.94 30.54 -9.08
C ASN A 463 -11.39 30.98 -9.30
N ARG A 464 -12.28 30.06 -9.70
CA ARG A 464 -13.71 30.36 -9.88
C ARG A 464 -14.38 30.84 -8.60
N LYS A 465 -13.89 30.40 -7.43
CA LYS A 465 -14.37 30.84 -6.12
C LYS A 465 -13.64 32.08 -5.58
N GLY A 466 -12.60 32.57 -6.26
CA GLY A 466 -11.82 33.73 -5.84
C GLY A 466 -11.01 33.53 -4.55
N ILE A 467 -10.57 32.29 -4.28
CA ILE A 467 -9.89 31.90 -3.02
C ILE A 467 -8.55 31.18 -3.25
N ARG A 468 -7.96 31.34 -4.44
CA ARG A 468 -6.72 30.64 -4.84
C ARG A 468 -5.52 30.99 -3.95
N ASP A 469 -5.49 32.20 -3.42
CA ASP A 469 -4.50 32.74 -2.50
C ASP A 469 -4.53 32.08 -1.11
N ARG A 470 -5.66 31.48 -0.71
CA ARG A 470 -5.81 30.77 0.58
C ARG A 470 -5.18 29.36 0.58
N PHE A 471 -4.72 28.88 -0.57
CA PHE A 471 -4.20 27.53 -0.74
C PHE A 471 -2.83 27.51 -1.41
N LEU A 472 -1.98 26.63 -0.92
CA LEU A 472 -0.74 26.26 -1.58
C LEU A 472 -0.95 24.95 -2.35
N ILE A 473 -0.23 24.78 -3.46
CA ILE A 473 -0.14 23.52 -4.20
C ILE A 473 1.35 23.21 -4.33
N MET A 474 1.79 22.09 -3.75
CA MET A 474 3.21 21.77 -3.61
C MET A 474 3.43 20.27 -3.76
N SER A 475 4.59 19.88 -4.32
CA SER A 475 4.99 18.48 -4.32
C SER A 475 5.06 17.93 -2.88
N PRO A 476 4.80 16.63 -2.66
CA PRO A 476 4.75 16.03 -1.33
C PRO A 476 5.98 16.33 -0.47
N ARG A 477 7.18 16.33 -1.06
CA ARG A 477 8.43 16.74 -0.37
C ARG A 477 8.37 18.17 0.15
N LYS A 478 8.04 19.13 -0.72
CA LYS A 478 7.99 20.56 -0.36
C LYS A 478 6.89 20.83 0.66
N ALA A 479 5.72 20.23 0.45
CA ALA A 479 4.59 20.33 1.37
C ALA A 479 4.96 19.79 2.77
N THR A 480 5.71 18.68 2.83
CA THR A 480 6.23 18.11 4.09
C THR A 480 7.13 19.10 4.81
N ARG A 481 8.13 19.67 4.13
CA ARG A 481 9.06 20.64 4.73
C ARG A 481 8.32 21.84 5.33
N VAL A 482 7.46 22.49 4.55
CA VAL A 482 6.66 23.64 5.02
C VAL A 482 5.78 23.25 6.20
N THR A 483 5.13 22.09 6.13
CA THR A 483 4.26 21.59 7.20
C THR A 483 5.04 21.36 8.50
N LEU A 484 6.24 20.77 8.42
CA LEU A 484 7.10 20.53 9.59
C LEU A 484 7.66 21.83 10.18
N GLU A 485 7.98 22.81 9.34
CA GLU A 485 8.37 24.15 9.79
C GLU A 485 7.24 24.87 10.51
N THR A 486 6.02 24.77 9.99
CA THR A 486 4.82 25.36 10.61
C THR A 486 4.50 24.67 11.93
N ILE A 487 4.33 23.33 11.94
CA ILE A 487 3.92 22.58 13.14
C ILE A 487 4.93 22.72 14.29
N THR A 488 6.23 22.91 14.01
CA THR A 488 7.25 23.05 15.04
C THR A 488 7.20 24.44 15.71
N LYS A 489 6.63 25.44 15.06
CA LYS A 489 6.48 26.80 15.61
C LYS A 489 5.26 26.96 16.53
N GLY A 490 4.36 25.98 16.55
CA GLY A 490 3.09 26.00 17.28
C GLY A 490 1.89 26.02 16.35
#